data_AF-A0A928XK36-F1
#
_entry.id   AF-A0A928XK36-F1
#
_cell.length_a   1.000
_cell.length_b   1.000
_cell.length_c   1.000
_cell.angle_alpha   90.00
_cell.angle_beta   90.00
_cell.angle_gamma   90.00
#
_symmetry.space_group_name_H-M   'P 1'
#
loop_
_entity.id
_entity.type
_entity.pdbx_description
1 polymer ?
#
loop_
_entity_poly.entity_id
_entity_poly.type
_entity_poly.pdbx_seq_one_letter_code
_entity_poly.pdbx_strand_id
1 'polypeptide(L)'
;MIGYGIITLPNYPEAKLSRAAWLDFVRGEALLKARDSFSGINPFTREPVVFDVPGSAQVVQNGNAVGMFIWQDGRVFADGEEAVLTPIALRCAKALNARFEDEDGNPIQP
;
A
#
# COMPACT_ATOMS: atom_id res chain seq x y z
N MET A 1 1.52 -14.20 -1.12
CA MET A 1 2.46 -13.08 -1.33
C MET A 1 1.60 -11.83 -1.41
N ILE A 2 1.87 -10.80 -0.61
CA ILE A 2 1.05 -9.58 -0.57
C ILE A 2 1.82 -8.49 -1.31
N GLY A 3 1.39 -8.17 -2.53
CA GLY A 3 1.88 -7.06 -3.32
C GLY A 3 3.04 -7.35 -4.27
N TYR A 4 3.06 -6.62 -5.38
CA TYR A 4 4.10 -6.64 -6.41
C TYR A 4 5.24 -5.65 -6.12
N GLY A 5 5.04 -4.73 -5.17
CA GLY A 5 6.05 -3.76 -4.79
C GLY A 5 5.91 -3.29 -3.34
N ILE A 6 7.00 -2.75 -2.81
CA ILE A 6 7.16 -2.37 -1.41
C ILE A 6 7.79 -0.97 -1.33
N ILE A 7 7.21 -0.11 -0.51
CA ILE A 7 7.73 1.22 -0.20
C ILE A 7 8.42 1.17 1.17
N THR A 8 9.72 1.46 1.20
CA THR A 8 10.55 1.43 2.40
C THR A 8 11.54 2.59 2.46
N LEU A 9 12.01 2.97 3.65
CA LEU A 9 13.16 3.87 3.76
C LEU A 9 14.45 3.12 3.35
N PRO A 10 15.50 3.84 2.87
CA PRO A 10 16.73 3.20 2.40
C PRO A 10 17.41 2.24 3.39
N ASN A 11 17.26 2.51 4.69
CA ASN A 11 17.86 1.73 5.79
C ASN A 11 16.79 0.94 6.56
N TYR A 12 15.75 0.44 5.90
CA TYR A 12 14.79 -0.48 6.55
C TYR A 12 15.49 -1.82 6.86
N PRO A 13 15.30 -2.43 8.05
CA PRO A 13 14.33 -2.07 9.10
C PRO A 13 14.83 -1.09 10.17
N GLU A 14 16.08 -0.62 10.11
CA GLU A 14 16.66 0.34 11.07
C GLU A 14 15.95 1.72 11.01
N ALA A 15 15.41 2.08 9.85
CA ALA A 15 14.59 3.25 9.62
C ALA A 15 13.20 2.84 9.08
N LYS A 16 12.15 3.37 9.70
CA LYS A 16 10.75 3.08 9.38
C LYS A 16 10.03 4.32 8.87
N LEU A 17 9.11 4.15 7.92
CA LEU A 17 8.22 5.22 7.51
C LEU A 17 7.43 5.74 8.71
N SER A 18 7.11 7.03 8.70
CA SER A 18 6.16 7.61 9.65
C SER A 18 4.74 7.29 9.22
N ARG A 19 3.98 6.61 10.08
CA ARG A 19 2.56 6.31 9.83
C ARG A 19 1.75 7.60 9.64
N ALA A 20 2.07 8.66 10.36
CA ALA A 20 1.40 9.95 10.22
C ALA A 20 1.65 10.56 8.83
N ALA A 21 2.91 10.58 8.38
CA ALA A 21 3.27 11.10 7.06
C ALA A 21 2.64 10.28 5.92
N TRP A 22 2.58 8.96 6.08
CA TRP A 22 1.86 8.08 5.16
C TRP A 22 0.36 8.43 5.09
N LEU A 23 -0.31 8.59 6.24
CA LEU A 23 -1.73 8.96 6.28
C LEU A 23 -1.99 10.37 5.73
N ASP A 24 -1.04 11.30 5.88
CA ASP A 24 -1.10 12.62 5.23
C ASP A 24 -1.04 12.50 3.71
N PHE A 25 -0.14 11.66 3.18
CA PHE A 25 -0.08 11.35 1.76
C PHE A 25 -1.40 10.73 1.25
N VAL A 26 -1.92 9.72 1.96
CA VAL A 26 -3.20 9.07 1.62
C VAL A 26 -4.34 10.08 1.54
N ARG A 27 -4.41 11.03 2.48
CA ARG A 27 -5.45 12.08 2.49
C ARG A 27 -5.32 13.06 1.33
N GLY A 28 -4.11 13.25 0.79
CA GLY A 28 -3.84 14.16 -0.33
C GLY A 28 -3.99 13.53 -1.71
N GLU A 29 -4.05 12.20 -1.83
CA GLU A 29 -4.07 11.50 -3.11
C GLU A 29 -5.50 11.13 -3.53
N ALA A 30 -5.94 11.64 -4.70
CA ALA A 30 -7.34 11.60 -5.12
C ALA A 30 -7.90 10.17 -5.31
N LEU A 31 -7.05 9.22 -5.70
CA LEU A 31 -7.43 7.83 -5.93
C LEU A 31 -7.38 6.97 -4.67
N LEU A 32 -6.85 7.49 -3.56
CA LEU A 32 -6.70 6.72 -2.32
C LEU A 32 -7.87 6.97 -1.36
N LYS A 33 -8.36 5.88 -0.78
CA LYS A 33 -9.33 5.91 0.32
C LYS A 33 -8.76 5.14 1.50
N ALA A 34 -8.63 5.79 2.65
CA ALA A 34 -8.18 5.13 3.86
C ALA A 34 -9.09 3.93 4.21
N ARG A 35 -8.47 2.83 4.61
CA ARG A 35 -9.12 1.58 5.02
C ARG A 35 -8.36 0.98 6.19
N ASP A 36 -9.07 0.73 7.28
CA ASP A 36 -8.50 0.08 8.46
C ASP A 36 -8.85 -1.41 8.54
N SER A 37 -9.79 -1.89 7.71
CA SER A 37 -10.13 -3.30 7.63
C SER A 37 -10.72 -3.68 6.26
N PHE A 38 -10.60 -4.96 5.93
CA PHE A 38 -11.25 -5.59 4.80
C PHE A 38 -12.14 -6.74 5.28
N SER A 39 -13.40 -6.74 4.86
CA SER A 39 -14.32 -7.85 5.08
C SER A 39 -14.33 -8.76 3.86
N GLY A 40 -14.31 -10.06 4.09
CA GLY A 40 -14.40 -11.08 3.05
C GLY A 40 -15.08 -12.35 3.56
N ILE A 41 -15.08 -13.38 2.72
CA ILE A 41 -15.53 -14.71 3.08
C ILE A 41 -14.32 -15.63 3.04
N ASN A 42 -14.07 -16.37 4.12
CA ASN A 42 -13.02 -17.38 4.12
C ASN A 42 -13.38 -18.48 3.09
N PRO A 43 -12.52 -18.76 2.09
CA PRO A 43 -12.87 -19.69 1.02
C PRO A 43 -12.99 -21.15 1.50
N PHE A 44 -12.40 -21.49 2.64
CA PHE A 44 -12.42 -22.84 3.21
C PHE A 44 -13.60 -23.06 4.16
N THR A 45 -13.85 -22.11 5.07
CA THR A 45 -14.93 -22.25 6.07
C THR A 45 -16.25 -21.65 5.60
N ARG A 46 -16.24 -20.77 4.59
CA ARG A 46 -17.37 -19.94 4.12
C ARG A 46 -17.91 -18.97 5.17
N GLU A 47 -17.17 -18.76 6.25
CA GLU A 47 -17.55 -17.81 7.28
C GLU A 47 -17.05 -16.39 6.94
N PRO A 48 -17.75 -15.34 7.40
CA PRO A 48 -17.25 -13.97 7.32
C PRO A 48 -15.92 -13.86 8.06
N VAL A 49 -14.95 -13.23 7.40
CA VAL A 49 -13.65 -12.88 7.98
C VAL A 49 -13.43 -11.39 7.84
N VAL A 50 -12.85 -10.77 8.87
CA VAL A 50 -12.40 -9.38 8.86
C VAL A 50 -10.89 -9.40 9.03
N PHE A 51 -10.19 -8.79 8.09
CA PHE A 51 -8.75 -8.58 8.14
C PHE A 51 -8.49 -7.13 8.55
N ASP A 52 -7.91 -6.95 9.72
CA ASP A 52 -7.51 -5.63 10.20
C ASP A 52 -6.20 -5.20 9.52
N VAL A 53 -6.24 -4.05 8.88
CA VAL A 53 -5.13 -3.45 8.13
C VAL A 53 -4.98 -1.97 8.48
N PRO A 54 -4.82 -1.63 9.78
CA PRO A 54 -4.94 -0.27 10.25
C PRO A 54 -3.94 0.68 9.57
N GLY A 55 -4.47 1.77 9.04
CA GLY A 55 -3.73 2.78 8.31
C GLY A 55 -3.41 2.39 6.87
N SER A 56 -4.09 1.41 6.29
CA SER A 56 -3.96 1.07 4.87
C SER A 56 -4.84 1.96 3.99
N ALA A 57 -4.69 1.83 2.68
CA ALA A 57 -5.51 2.55 1.71
C ALA A 57 -5.94 1.63 0.57
N GLN A 58 -7.14 1.87 0.04
CA GLN A 58 -7.65 1.26 -1.17
C GLN A 58 -7.54 2.25 -2.32
N VAL A 59 -7.12 1.77 -3.48
CA VAL A 59 -7.10 2.54 -4.73
C VAL A 59 -8.44 2.38 -5.43
N VAL A 60 -9.15 3.49 -5.63
CA VAL A 60 -10.47 3.50 -6.27
C VAL A 60 -10.43 4.34 -7.54
N GLN A 61 -10.60 3.70 -8.70
CA GLN A 61 -10.67 4.36 -10.00
C GLN A 61 -12.05 4.12 -10.62
N ASN A 62 -12.72 5.19 -11.05
CA ASN A 62 -14.06 5.13 -11.63
C ASN A 62 -15.10 4.37 -10.77
N GLY A 63 -14.96 4.46 -9.44
CA GLY A 63 -15.84 3.76 -8.48
C GLY A 63 -15.46 2.31 -8.18
N ASN A 64 -14.49 1.74 -8.90
CA ASN A 64 -14.03 0.36 -8.71
C ASN A 64 -12.75 0.32 -7.88
N ALA A 65 -12.64 -0.67 -6.99
CA ALA A 65 -11.39 -0.96 -6.29
C ALA A 65 -10.43 -1.68 -7.25
N VAL A 66 -9.31 -1.04 -7.57
CA VAL A 66 -8.30 -1.55 -8.52
C VAL A 66 -6.99 -1.97 -7.86
N GLY A 67 -6.85 -1.72 -6.56
CA GLY A 67 -5.72 -2.19 -5.76
C GLY A 67 -5.75 -1.64 -4.35
N MET A 68 -4.67 -1.88 -3.62
CA MET A 68 -4.49 -1.48 -2.24
C MET A 68 -3.04 -1.19 -1.89
N PHE A 69 -2.88 -0.35 -0.89
CA PHE A 69 -1.63 -0.10 -0.19
C PHE A 69 -1.78 -0.56 1.26
N ILE A 70 -1.05 -1.59 1.66
CA ILE A 70 -1.13 -2.16 3.01
C ILE A 70 -0.01 -1.62 3.86
N TRP A 71 -0.36 -0.89 4.92
CA TRP A 71 0.59 -0.43 5.93
C TRP A 71 0.95 -1.60 6.85
N GLN A 72 2.25 -1.86 7.01
CA GLN A 72 2.73 -2.85 7.98
C GLN A 72 4.11 -2.44 8.48
N ASP A 73 4.27 -2.33 9.81
CA ASP A 73 5.56 -2.13 10.48
C ASP A 73 6.50 -1.06 9.87
N GLY A 74 5.97 0.08 9.44
CA GLY A 74 6.80 1.16 8.88
C GLY A 74 7.21 0.97 7.43
N ARG A 75 6.54 0.08 6.69
CA ARG A 75 6.59 -0.06 5.23
C ARG A 75 5.18 -0.12 4.65
N VAL A 76 5.07 0.02 3.33
CA VAL A 76 3.80 -0.09 2.61
C VAL A 76 3.93 -1.08 1.46
N PHE A 77 3.03 -2.06 1.40
CA PHE A 77 2.93 -3.00 0.28
C PHE A 77 1.93 -2.49 -0.75
N ALA A 78 2.25 -2.59 -2.04
CA ALA A 78 1.37 -2.22 -3.14
C ALA A 78 0.88 -3.50 -3.86
N ASP A 79 -0.43 -3.68 -3.96
CA ASP A 79 -1.04 -4.86 -4.60
C ASP A 79 -2.24 -4.48 -5.47
N GLY A 80 -2.30 -4.97 -6.71
CA GLY A 80 -3.37 -4.68 -7.66
C GLY A 80 -2.87 -4.28 -9.05
N GLU A 81 -3.62 -3.43 -9.74
CA GLU A 81 -3.34 -3.01 -11.12
C GLU A 81 -2.09 -2.11 -11.20
N GLU A 82 -0.96 -2.68 -11.60
CA GLU A 82 0.36 -2.02 -11.60
C GLU A 82 0.36 -0.69 -12.37
N ALA A 83 -0.33 -0.64 -13.52
CA ALA A 83 -0.41 0.57 -14.35
C ALA A 83 -1.02 1.77 -13.60
N VAL A 84 -1.90 1.51 -12.63
CA VAL A 84 -2.53 2.54 -11.78
C VAL A 84 -1.72 2.78 -10.51
N LEU A 85 -1.21 1.70 -9.89
CA LEU A 85 -0.55 1.75 -8.59
C LEU A 85 0.86 2.31 -8.68
N THR A 86 1.64 1.95 -9.70
CA THR A 86 3.07 2.33 -9.82
C THR A 86 3.25 3.85 -9.81
N PRO A 87 2.48 4.65 -10.58
CA PRO A 87 2.58 6.11 -10.50
C PRO A 87 2.26 6.69 -9.11
N ILE A 88 1.32 6.10 -8.38
CA ILE A 88 0.95 6.53 -7.02
C ILE A 88 2.07 6.16 -6.04
N ALA A 89 2.58 4.93 -6.14
CA ALA A 89 3.64 4.40 -5.30
C ALA A 89 4.93 5.22 -5.45
N LEU A 90 5.30 5.60 -6.67
CA LEU A 90 6.46 6.47 -6.93
C LEU A 90 6.29 7.87 -6.35
N ARG A 91 5.08 8.47 -6.43
CA ARG A 91 4.80 9.76 -5.78
C ARG A 91 4.88 9.65 -4.26
N CYS A 92 4.35 8.57 -3.69
CA CYS A 92 4.44 8.28 -2.26
C CYS A 92 5.91 8.15 -1.83
N ALA A 93 6.68 7.31 -2.52
CA ALA A 93 8.09 7.09 -2.23
C ALA A 93 8.86 8.42 -2.24
N LYS A 94 8.64 9.26 -3.27
CA LYS A 94 9.24 10.60 -3.33
C LYS A 94 8.80 11.50 -2.17
N ALA A 95 7.51 11.53 -1.84
CA ALA A 95 6.98 12.37 -0.77
C ALA A 95 7.49 11.97 0.62
N LEU A 96 7.78 10.68 0.83
CA LEU A 96 8.26 10.12 2.09
C LEU A 96 9.79 9.93 2.15
N ASN A 97 10.53 10.38 1.11
CA ASN A 97 11.97 10.15 0.96
C ASN A 97 12.35 8.65 1.09
N ALA A 98 11.57 7.81 0.41
CA ALA A 98 11.59 6.37 0.43
C ALA A 98 11.91 5.79 -0.97
N ARG A 99 12.09 4.48 -1.04
CA ARG A 99 12.26 3.70 -2.27
C ARG A 99 10.99 2.93 -2.60
N PHE A 100 10.80 2.58 -3.86
CA PHE A 100 9.77 1.64 -4.30
C PHE A 100 10.45 0.50 -5.05
N GLU A 101 10.36 -0.70 -4.49
CA GLU A 101 11.16 -1.87 -4.87
C GLU A 101 10.26 -3.09 -5.06
N ASP A 102 10.66 -4.03 -5.90
CA ASP A 102 10.03 -5.35 -6.00
C ASP A 102 10.42 -6.24 -4.81
N GLU A 103 10.00 -7.50 -4.83
CA GLU A 103 10.30 -8.46 -3.76
C GLU A 103 11.78 -8.83 -3.65
N ASP A 104 12.53 -8.68 -4.73
CA ASP A 104 13.97 -8.94 -4.80
C ASP A 104 14.80 -7.71 -4.38
N GLY A 105 14.13 -6.57 -4.11
CA GLY A 105 14.77 -5.31 -3.76
C GLY A 105 15.25 -4.51 -4.97
N ASN A 106 14.83 -4.87 -6.20
CA ASN A 106 15.13 -4.07 -7.37
C ASN A 106 14.20 -2.86 -7.44
N PRO A 107 14.70 -1.66 -7.79
CA PRO A 107 13.86 -0.48 -7.97
C PRO A 107 12.81 -0.71 -9.07
N ILE A 108 11.54 -0.44 -8.77
CA ILE A 108 10.47 -0.41 -9.76
C ILE A 108 10.49 0.96 -10.44
N GLN A 109 10.65 0.96 -11.75
CA GLN A 109 10.69 2.17 -12.58
C GLN A 109 9.34 2.41 -13.29
N PRO A 110 9.08 3.64 -13.76
CA PRO A 110 7.87 3.95 -14.53
C PRO A 110 7.75 3.18 -15.84
#